data_AF-A0AA36BNA7-F1
#
_entry.id   AF-A0AA36BNA7-F1
#
_cell.length_a   1.000
_cell.length_b   1.000
_cell.length_c   1.000
_cell.angle_alpha   90.00
_cell.angle_beta   90.00
_cell.angle_gamma   90.00
#
_symmetry.space_group_name_H-M   'P 1'
#
loop_
_entity.id
_entity.type
_entity.pdbx_description
1 polymer ?
#
loop_
_entity_poly.entity_id
_entity_poly.type
_entity_poly.pdbx_seq_one_letter_code
_entity_poly.pdbx_strand_id
1 'polypeptide(L)'
;MKKEAGVYRSWKMKKDVEVNKLLQNDRKRQFEIQKLQRAQEKQQAILKRKSEETLLEQELEVKVRVQEAKYHLKNLVEDRKTLSLELRRLKNSDPPTKKRITTDGDGSPKEVNISIIKLTDEINDRNVQIATLQSEIQVAENDKFKGCVETIRSINDSKVLLNFLIEKSIKERIDHNNDKSTVKDLKNNYVEAIKEKDSSEMKVKSLQNQHESSLVDLQQKYESKTSFVPDTLDVLDNDPDYHPDSSMEFDTPYMKVT
;
A
#
# COMPACT_ATOMS: atom_id res chain seq x y z
N MET A 1 80.10 -43.57 50.58
CA MET A 1 80.18 -43.71 49.10
C MET A 1 79.01 -44.45 48.45
N LYS A 2 78.86 -45.79 48.53
CA LYS A 2 77.75 -46.51 47.83
C LYS A 2 76.32 -46.14 48.30
N LYS A 3 76.12 -45.92 49.61
CA LYS A 3 74.81 -45.55 50.19
C LYS A 3 74.36 -44.14 49.78
N GLU A 4 75.27 -43.16 49.80
CA GLU A 4 74.99 -41.77 49.37
C GLU A 4 74.63 -41.68 47.88
N ALA A 5 75.30 -42.46 47.03
CA ALA A 5 74.98 -42.55 45.61
C ALA A 5 73.57 -43.14 45.35
N GLY A 6 73.02 -43.95 46.27
CA GLY A 6 71.65 -44.46 46.20
C GLY A 6 70.62 -43.39 46.56
N VAL A 7 70.87 -42.62 47.62
CA VAL A 7 70.01 -41.52 48.07
C VAL A 7 69.92 -40.43 46.99
N TYR A 8 71.04 -40.04 46.39
CA TYR A 8 71.06 -39.06 45.31
C TYR A 8 70.27 -39.51 44.09
N ARG A 9 70.41 -40.78 43.68
CA ARG A 9 69.64 -41.34 42.56
C ARG A 9 68.13 -41.32 42.81
N SER A 10 67.70 -41.70 44.01
CA SER A 10 66.28 -41.65 44.38
C SER A 10 65.74 -40.21 44.40
N TRP A 11 66.51 -39.26 44.94
CA TRP A 11 66.13 -37.86 44.96
C TRP A 11 66.02 -37.27 43.55
N LYS A 12 67.02 -37.53 42.69
CA LYS A 12 67.02 -37.08 41.29
C LYS A 12 65.81 -37.63 40.53
N MET A 13 65.53 -38.92 40.68
CA MET A 13 64.37 -39.55 40.04
C MET A 13 63.04 -38.90 40.49
N LYS A 14 62.87 -38.62 41.78
CA LYS A 14 61.67 -37.90 42.28
C LYS A 14 61.57 -36.49 41.72
N LYS A 15 62.69 -35.76 41.65
CA LYS A 15 62.75 -34.43 41.06
C LYS A 15 62.42 -34.43 39.57
N ASP A 16 62.98 -35.37 38.81
CA ASP A 16 62.73 -35.48 37.36
C ASP A 16 61.25 -35.82 37.07
N VAL A 17 60.62 -36.66 37.90
CA VAL A 17 59.18 -36.95 37.81
C VAL A 17 58.34 -35.69 38.07
N GLU A 18 58.66 -34.93 39.11
CA GLU A 18 57.92 -33.70 39.45
C GLU A 18 58.10 -32.63 38.36
N VAL A 19 59.33 -32.44 37.86
CA VAL A 19 59.61 -31.52 36.75
C VAL A 19 58.81 -31.92 35.49
N ASN A 20 58.79 -33.21 35.14
CA ASN A 20 58.00 -33.68 34.00
C ASN A 20 56.49 -33.45 34.20
N LYS A 21 55.97 -33.65 35.42
CA LYS A 21 54.57 -33.40 35.75
C LYS A 21 54.22 -31.91 35.59
N LEU A 22 55.09 -31.02 36.05
CA LEU A 22 54.91 -29.57 35.89
C LEU A 22 54.96 -29.15 34.42
N LEU A 23 55.92 -29.67 33.65
CA LEU A 23 56.00 -29.41 32.21
C LEU A 23 54.75 -29.91 31.46
N GLN A 24 54.23 -31.07 31.83
CA GLN A 24 53.00 -31.60 31.24
C GLN A 24 51.78 -30.75 31.60
N ASN A 25 51.67 -30.30 32.84
CA ASN A 25 50.62 -29.40 33.28
C ASN A 25 50.69 -28.04 32.57
N ASP A 26 51.89 -27.48 32.40
CA ASP A 26 52.09 -26.23 31.67
C ASP A 26 51.69 -26.39 30.19
N ARG A 27 52.11 -27.48 29.53
CA ARG A 27 51.67 -27.79 28.15
C ARG A 27 50.15 -27.90 28.04
N LYS A 28 49.48 -28.56 28.99
CA LYS A 28 48.02 -28.65 29.02
C LYS A 28 47.37 -27.27 29.19
N ARG A 29 47.91 -26.44 30.08
CA ARG A 29 47.43 -25.08 30.30
C ARG A 29 47.62 -24.20 29.06
N GLN A 30 48.78 -24.26 28.41
CA GLN A 30 49.03 -23.53 27.16
C GLN A 30 48.08 -23.96 26.05
N PHE A 31 47.81 -25.26 25.94
CA PHE A 31 46.84 -25.78 24.97
C PHE A 31 45.43 -25.24 25.23
N GLU A 32 44.95 -25.25 26.48
CA GLU A 32 43.63 -24.71 26.81
C GLU A 32 43.54 -23.19 26.60
N ILE A 33 44.60 -22.44 26.94
CA ILE A 33 44.66 -20.99 26.66
C ILE A 33 44.54 -20.75 25.15
N GLN A 34 45.32 -21.47 24.34
CA GLN A 34 45.29 -21.32 22.88
C GLN A 34 43.93 -21.71 22.30
N LYS A 35 43.30 -22.76 22.85
CA LYS A 35 41.96 -23.19 22.45
C LYS A 35 40.91 -22.12 22.76
N LEU A 36 40.96 -21.53 23.96
CA LEU A 36 40.07 -20.43 24.35
C LEU A 36 40.30 -19.18 23.49
N GLN A 37 41.55 -18.81 23.22
CA GLN A 37 41.89 -17.68 22.35
C GLN A 37 41.31 -17.86 20.94
N ARG A 38 41.48 -19.04 20.33
CA ARG A 38 40.88 -19.34 19.01
C ARG A 38 39.36 -19.28 19.02
N ALA A 39 38.72 -19.71 20.11
CA ALA A 39 37.27 -19.62 20.23
C ALA A 39 36.80 -18.16 20.35
N GLN A 40 37.50 -17.35 21.15
CA GLN A 40 37.22 -15.94 21.32
C GLN A 40 37.42 -15.16 20.01
N GLU A 41 38.51 -15.40 19.28
CA GLU A 41 38.78 -14.78 17.98
C GLU A 41 37.66 -15.07 16.97
N LYS A 42 37.19 -16.32 16.90
CA LYS A 42 36.06 -16.70 16.05
C LYS A 42 34.78 -15.97 16.44
N GLN A 43 34.49 -15.88 17.74
CA GLN A 43 33.30 -15.18 18.23
C GLN A 43 33.36 -13.67 17.91
N GLN A 44 34.52 -13.04 18.11
CA GLN A 44 34.73 -11.63 17.78
C GLN A 44 34.57 -11.37 16.28
N ALA A 45 35.08 -12.28 15.42
CA ALA A 45 34.90 -12.18 13.97
C ALA A 45 33.42 -12.24 13.56
N ILE A 46 32.64 -13.13 14.17
CA ILE A 46 31.19 -13.24 13.92
C ILE A 46 30.47 -11.96 14.36
N LEU A 47 30.79 -11.43 15.54
CA LEU A 47 30.16 -10.21 16.06
C LEU A 47 30.47 -8.99 15.17
N LYS A 48 31.74 -8.84 14.77
CA LYS A 48 32.18 -7.81 13.83
C LYS A 48 31.38 -7.90 12.53
N ARG A 49 31.32 -9.10 11.92
CA ARG A 49 30.53 -9.34 10.71
C ARG A 49 29.07 -8.91 10.87
N LYS A 50 28.38 -9.35 11.94
CA LYS A 50 26.97 -8.98 12.16
C LYS A 50 26.78 -7.47 12.35
N SER A 51 27.71 -6.82 13.04
CA SER A 51 27.67 -5.37 13.22
C SER A 51 27.85 -4.63 11.89
N GLU A 52 28.75 -5.11 11.02
CA GLU A 52 28.98 -4.52 9.70
C GLU A 52 27.77 -4.75 8.78
N GLU A 53 27.19 -5.94 8.78
CA GLU A 53 25.94 -6.24 8.05
C GLU A 53 24.79 -5.33 8.50
N THR A 54 24.63 -5.11 9.81
CA THR A 54 23.58 -4.22 10.35
C THR A 54 23.80 -2.77 9.95
N LEU A 55 25.05 -2.28 10.00
CA LEU A 55 25.38 -0.92 9.58
C LEU A 55 25.15 -0.73 8.07
N LEU A 56 25.48 -1.74 7.26
CA LEU A 56 25.25 -1.70 5.82
C LEU A 56 23.76 -1.73 5.49
N GLU A 57 22.96 -2.51 6.22
CA GLU A 57 21.50 -2.53 6.11
C GLU A 57 20.90 -1.14 6.38
N GLN A 58 21.31 -0.48 7.48
CA GLN A 58 20.87 0.88 7.82
C GLN A 58 21.28 1.90 6.74
N GLU A 59 22.53 1.82 6.27
CA GLU A 59 23.03 2.69 5.21
C GLU A 59 22.22 2.50 3.91
N LEU A 60 21.90 1.25 3.56
CA LEU A 60 21.08 0.91 2.40
C LEU A 60 19.67 1.48 2.54
N GLU A 61 19.05 1.32 3.72
CA GLU A 61 17.69 1.80 3.98
C GLU A 61 17.57 3.32 3.86
N VAL A 62 18.55 4.07 4.39
CA VAL A 62 18.62 5.53 4.22
C VAL A 62 18.77 5.89 2.75
N LYS A 63 19.66 5.21 2.01
CA LYS A 63 19.85 5.46 0.57
C LYS A 63 18.59 5.16 -0.24
N VAL A 64 17.87 4.09 0.08
CA VAL A 64 16.59 3.75 -0.57
C VAL A 64 15.55 4.83 -0.32
N ARG A 65 15.35 5.26 0.95
CA ARG A 65 14.43 6.35 1.30
C ARG A 65 14.74 7.65 0.55
N VAL A 66 16.01 8.02 0.46
CA VAL A 66 16.43 9.22 -0.28
C VAL A 66 16.06 9.09 -1.77
N GLN A 67 16.25 7.92 -2.37
CA GLN A 67 15.87 7.71 -3.77
C GLN A 67 14.35 7.70 -3.99
N GLU A 68 13.59 7.12 -3.06
CA GLU A 68 12.12 7.18 -3.08
C GLU A 68 11.63 8.62 -2.94
N ALA A 69 12.17 9.39 -2.00
CA ALA A 69 11.86 10.81 -1.83
C ALA A 69 12.17 11.63 -3.10
N LYS A 70 13.30 11.36 -3.77
CA LYS A 70 13.63 11.98 -5.07
C LYS A 70 12.62 11.61 -6.16
N TYR A 71 12.15 10.36 -6.19
CA TYR A 71 11.11 9.94 -7.12
C TYR A 71 9.77 10.65 -6.83
N HIS A 72 9.37 10.76 -5.56
CA HIS A 72 8.18 11.51 -5.16
C HIS A 72 8.28 13.00 -5.51
N LEU A 73 9.43 13.61 -5.26
CA LEU A 73 9.72 14.99 -5.63
C LEU A 73 9.55 15.20 -7.14
N LYS A 74 10.03 14.27 -7.97
CA LYS A 74 9.86 14.33 -9.42
C LYS A 74 8.38 14.34 -9.81
N ASN A 75 7.55 13.51 -9.19
CA ASN A 75 6.11 13.48 -9.47
C ASN A 75 5.43 14.80 -9.06
N LEU A 76 5.74 15.33 -7.86
CA LEU A 76 5.20 16.62 -7.40
C LEU A 76 5.58 17.79 -8.32
N VAL A 77 6.80 17.79 -8.87
CA VAL A 77 7.25 18.79 -9.83
C VAL A 77 6.49 18.68 -11.14
N GLU A 78 6.19 17.47 -11.62
CA GLU A 78 5.38 17.27 -12.81
C GLU A 78 3.92 17.68 -12.57
N ASP A 79 3.34 17.33 -11.41
CA ASP A 79 1.99 17.76 -11.01
C ASP A 79 1.91 19.30 -10.93
N ARG A 80 2.90 19.96 -10.32
CA ARG A 80 2.96 21.43 -10.30
C ARG A 80 3.00 22.01 -11.72
N LYS A 81 3.70 21.35 -12.64
CA LYS A 81 3.81 21.78 -14.04
C LYS A 81 2.49 21.61 -14.79
N THR A 82 1.78 20.51 -14.61
CA THR A 82 0.45 20.31 -15.23
C THR A 82 -0.55 21.34 -14.70
N LEU A 83 -0.60 21.55 -13.37
CA LEU A 83 -1.44 22.59 -12.74
C LEU A 83 -1.09 24.00 -13.25
N SER A 84 0.20 24.31 -13.41
CA SER A 84 0.64 25.61 -13.94
C SER A 84 0.21 25.82 -15.40
N LEU A 85 0.20 24.76 -16.21
CA LEU A 85 -0.29 24.82 -17.60
C LEU A 85 -1.80 25.01 -17.64
N GLU A 86 -2.55 24.33 -16.77
CA GLU A 86 -3.99 24.49 -16.65
C GLU A 86 -4.39 25.89 -16.17
N LEU A 87 -3.70 26.42 -15.15
CA LEU A 87 -3.88 27.78 -14.67
C LEU A 87 -3.60 28.80 -15.78
N ARG A 88 -2.55 28.59 -16.57
CA ARG A 88 -2.25 29.44 -17.74
C ARG A 88 -3.36 29.37 -18.78
N ARG A 89 -3.89 28.18 -19.06
CA ARG A 89 -5.00 27.99 -20.02
C ARG A 89 -6.27 28.71 -19.56
N LEU A 90 -6.60 28.65 -18.28
CA LEU A 90 -7.74 29.35 -17.66
C LEU A 90 -7.55 30.87 -17.61
N LYS A 91 -6.31 31.36 -17.44
CA LYS A 91 -6.01 32.80 -17.49
C LYS A 91 -5.98 33.38 -18.91
N ASN A 92 -5.60 32.56 -19.90
CA ASN A 92 -5.49 32.96 -21.30
C ASN A 92 -6.78 32.70 -22.11
N SER A 93 -7.80 32.07 -21.52
CA SER A 93 -9.13 32.04 -22.14
C SER A 93 -9.71 33.44 -22.02
N ASP A 94 -9.94 34.11 -23.16
CA ASP A 94 -10.38 35.51 -23.21
C ASP A 94 -11.60 35.78 -22.30
N PRO A 95 -11.69 36.97 -21.65
CA PRO A 95 -12.93 37.39 -21.01
C PRO A 95 -14.04 37.46 -22.08
N PRO A 96 -15.29 37.04 -21.78
CA PRO A 96 -16.35 37.08 -22.77
C PRO A 96 -16.55 38.53 -23.20
N THR A 97 -16.22 38.79 -24.47
CA THR A 97 -16.45 40.09 -25.10
C THR A 97 -17.94 40.38 -24.97
N LYS A 98 -18.31 41.49 -24.33
CA LYS A 98 -19.70 41.94 -24.13
C LYS A 98 -20.48 41.94 -25.45
N LYS A 99 -21.13 40.83 -25.83
CA LYS A 99 -22.20 40.82 -26.83
C LYS A 99 -23.23 39.74 -26.55
N ARG A 100 -24.43 40.24 -26.26
CA ARG A 100 -25.78 39.66 -26.44
C ARG A 100 -26.15 38.43 -25.60
N ILE A 101 -27.18 38.68 -24.79
CA ILE A 101 -28.17 37.75 -24.28
C ILE A 101 -28.65 36.82 -25.41
N THR A 102 -28.34 35.53 -25.27
CA THR A 102 -29.24 34.41 -25.57
C THR A 102 -28.88 33.27 -24.62
N THR A 103 -29.90 32.52 -24.24
CA THR A 103 -29.93 31.46 -23.23
C THR A 103 -28.96 30.32 -23.52
N ASP A 104 -28.55 29.67 -22.43
CA ASP A 104 -27.88 28.36 -22.36
C ASP A 104 -26.39 28.34 -22.76
N GLY A 105 -25.54 28.67 -21.78
CA GLY A 105 -24.08 28.61 -21.88
C GLY A 105 -23.43 28.60 -20.50
N ASP A 106 -23.21 27.39 -20.00
CA ASP A 106 -22.65 27.00 -18.70
C ASP A 106 -21.21 27.50 -18.48
N GLY A 107 -21.04 28.51 -17.63
CA GLY A 107 -19.74 29.04 -17.22
C GLY A 107 -19.77 30.52 -16.89
N SER A 108 -20.19 30.87 -15.68
CA SER A 108 -20.16 32.25 -15.21
C SER A 108 -18.70 32.73 -15.01
N PRO A 109 -18.38 34.03 -15.25
CA PRO A 109 -17.04 34.58 -14.97
C PRO A 109 -16.59 34.41 -13.51
N LYS A 110 -17.53 34.18 -12.58
CA LYS A 110 -17.25 33.91 -11.16
C LYS A 110 -16.71 32.50 -10.95
N GLU A 111 -17.21 31.49 -11.66
CA GLU A 111 -16.74 30.10 -11.56
C GLU A 111 -15.31 29.94 -12.08
N VAL A 112 -14.98 30.59 -13.20
CA VAL A 112 -13.61 30.60 -13.74
C VAL A 112 -12.64 31.22 -12.73
N ASN A 113 -13.04 32.31 -12.07
CA ASN A 113 -12.20 32.97 -11.07
C ASN A 113 -12.02 32.10 -9.80
N ILE A 114 -13.06 31.38 -9.37
CA ILE A 114 -12.97 30.40 -8.27
C ILE A 114 -12.00 29.28 -8.62
N SER A 115 -12.05 28.74 -9.85
CA SER A 115 -11.13 27.71 -10.32
C SER A 115 -9.68 28.20 -10.40
N ILE A 116 -9.46 29.45 -10.82
CA ILE A 116 -8.14 30.09 -10.82
C ILE A 116 -7.57 30.18 -9.40
N ILE A 117 -8.37 30.56 -8.41
CA ILE A 117 -7.96 30.63 -7.00
C ILE A 117 -7.58 29.23 -6.50
N LYS A 118 -8.46 28.23 -6.71
CA LYS A 118 -8.21 26.84 -6.29
C LYS A 118 -6.92 26.26 -6.88
N LEU A 119 -6.70 26.45 -8.18
CA LEU A 119 -5.46 25.99 -8.84
C LEU A 119 -4.23 26.74 -8.34
N THR A 120 -4.37 28.02 -7.98
CA THR A 120 -3.28 28.79 -7.39
C THR A 120 -2.92 28.25 -6.00
N ASP A 121 -3.94 27.95 -5.17
CA ASP A 121 -3.75 27.34 -3.85
C ASP A 121 -3.10 25.95 -3.96
N GLU A 122 -3.56 25.11 -4.89
CA GLU A 122 -2.99 23.78 -5.10
C GLU A 122 -1.52 23.84 -5.59
N ILE A 123 -1.18 24.81 -6.46
CA ILE A 123 0.22 25.07 -6.85
C ILE A 123 1.06 25.50 -5.65
N ASN A 124 0.51 26.34 -4.76
CA ASN A 124 1.19 26.76 -3.53
C ASN A 124 1.43 25.58 -2.60
N ASP A 125 0.43 24.71 -2.40
CA ASP A 125 0.56 23.50 -1.58
C ASP A 125 1.64 22.56 -2.14
N ARG A 126 1.67 22.37 -3.48
CA ARG A 126 2.74 21.59 -4.13
C ARG A 126 4.11 22.23 -3.96
N ASN A 127 4.22 23.55 -4.01
CA ASN A 127 5.49 24.24 -3.76
C ASN A 127 5.97 24.05 -2.32
N VAL A 128 5.07 24.10 -1.33
CA VAL A 128 5.40 23.81 0.08
C VAL A 128 5.90 22.37 0.22
N GLN A 129 5.17 21.39 -0.35
CA GLN A 129 5.58 19.98 -0.31
C GLN A 129 6.94 19.75 -0.98
N ILE A 130 7.18 20.38 -2.13
CA ILE A 130 8.45 20.33 -2.86
C ILE A 130 9.59 20.87 -1.99
N ALA A 131 9.40 22.05 -1.36
CA ALA A 131 10.42 22.66 -0.52
C ALA A 131 10.73 21.81 0.72
N THR A 132 9.71 21.26 1.38
CA THR A 132 9.88 20.37 2.53
C THR A 132 10.67 19.12 2.14
N LEU A 133 10.26 18.41 1.09
CA LEU A 133 10.96 17.20 0.62
C LEU A 133 12.40 17.50 0.17
N GLN A 134 12.63 18.64 -0.50
CA GLN A 134 13.98 19.06 -0.87
C GLN A 134 14.87 19.27 0.36
N SER A 135 14.33 19.90 1.41
CA SER A 135 15.05 20.09 2.67
C SER A 135 15.36 18.75 3.36
N GLU A 136 14.39 17.85 3.45
CA GLU A 136 14.58 16.53 4.05
C GLU A 136 15.64 15.69 3.30
N ILE A 137 15.57 15.68 1.97
CA ILE A 137 16.56 15.01 1.11
C ILE A 137 17.95 15.61 1.36
N GLN A 138 18.06 16.94 1.37
CA GLN A 138 19.33 17.61 1.59
C GLN A 138 19.93 17.30 2.96
N VAL A 139 19.10 17.21 4.01
CA VAL A 139 19.57 16.83 5.35
C VAL A 139 20.08 15.38 5.34
N ALA A 140 19.32 14.45 4.76
CA ALA A 140 19.70 13.03 4.70
C ALA A 140 20.96 12.78 3.86
N GLU A 141 21.17 13.53 2.78
CA GLU A 141 22.37 13.41 1.92
C GLU A 141 23.63 14.01 2.54
N ASN A 142 23.47 15.07 3.34
CA ASN A 142 24.61 15.73 4.01
C ASN A 142 24.97 15.07 5.35
N ASP A 143 24.14 14.16 5.85
CA ASP A 143 24.44 13.41 7.06
C ASP A 143 25.69 12.57 6.82
N LYS A 144 26.79 12.95 7.49
CA LYS A 144 28.08 12.26 7.42
C LYS A 144 28.06 11.01 8.29
N PHE A 145 27.04 10.18 8.13
CA PHE A 145 27.04 8.85 8.70
C PHE A 145 28.27 8.13 8.13
N LYS A 146 29.22 7.77 9.01
CA LYS A 146 30.38 6.97 8.60
C LYS A 146 29.87 5.60 8.18
N GLY A 147 29.65 5.45 6.87
CA GLY A 147 29.08 4.26 6.28
C GLY A 147 29.91 3.02 6.59
N CYS A 148 29.26 1.86 6.55
CA CYS A 148 29.95 0.58 6.70
C CYS A 148 31.08 0.46 5.67
N VAL A 149 30.81 0.93 4.44
CA VAL A 149 31.73 0.88 3.30
C VAL A 149 33.01 1.69 3.54
N GLU A 150 32.93 2.81 4.27
CA GLU A 150 34.09 3.65 4.59
C GLU A 150 34.99 3.03 5.66
N THR A 151 34.49 2.05 6.40
CA THR A 151 35.18 1.40 7.53
C THR A 151 35.79 0.04 7.14
N ILE A 152 35.63 -0.40 5.88
CA ILE A 152 36.19 -1.67 5.39
C ILE A 152 37.72 -1.63 5.44
N ARG A 153 38.33 -2.53 6.22
CA ARG A 153 39.81 -2.59 6.42
C ARG A 153 40.47 -3.80 5.75
N SER A 154 39.70 -4.78 5.31
CA SER A 154 40.21 -6.03 4.74
C SER A 154 39.39 -6.50 3.55
N ILE A 155 40.04 -7.14 2.59
CA ILE A 155 39.39 -7.81 1.45
C ILE A 155 38.40 -8.88 1.95
N ASN A 156 38.67 -9.51 3.09
CA ASN A 156 37.75 -10.50 3.64
C ASN A 156 36.44 -9.85 4.12
N ASP A 157 36.53 -8.65 4.73
CA ASP A 157 35.35 -7.86 5.12
C ASP A 157 34.54 -7.50 3.86
N SER A 158 35.22 -7.09 2.78
CA SER A 158 34.56 -6.79 1.50
C SER A 158 33.82 -8.00 0.92
N LYS A 159 34.42 -9.20 0.94
CA LYS A 159 33.78 -10.42 0.43
C LYS A 159 32.53 -10.78 1.22
N VAL A 160 32.59 -10.64 2.53
CA VAL A 160 31.45 -10.92 3.43
C VAL A 160 30.31 -9.96 3.15
N LEU A 161 30.58 -8.66 3.07
CA LEU A 161 29.57 -7.64 2.79
C LEU A 161 29.02 -7.76 1.36
N LEU A 162 29.85 -8.12 0.40
CA LEU A 162 29.38 -8.39 -0.97
C LEU A 162 28.42 -9.58 -1.00
N ASN A 163 28.74 -10.69 -0.33
CA ASN A 163 27.82 -11.83 -0.23
C ASN A 163 26.51 -11.42 0.45
N PHE A 164 26.58 -10.63 1.52
CA PHE A 164 25.39 -10.08 2.19
C PHE A 164 24.53 -9.25 1.23
N LEU A 165 25.12 -8.35 0.43
CA LEU A 165 24.39 -7.56 -0.57
C LEU A 165 23.78 -8.43 -1.67
N ILE A 166 24.48 -9.48 -2.11
CA ILE A 166 23.94 -10.43 -3.10
C ILE A 166 22.73 -11.16 -2.52
N GLU A 167 22.84 -11.70 -1.29
CA GLU A 167 21.74 -12.38 -0.60
C GLU A 167 20.54 -11.45 -0.42
N LYS A 168 20.78 -10.21 0.02
CA LYS A 168 19.76 -9.17 0.19
C LYS A 168 19.07 -8.87 -1.14
N SER A 169 19.84 -8.65 -2.21
CA SER A 169 19.30 -8.35 -3.54
C SER A 169 18.48 -9.50 -4.12
N ILE A 170 18.91 -10.74 -3.92
CA ILE A 170 18.13 -11.92 -4.33
C ILE A 170 16.79 -11.96 -3.60
N LYS A 171 16.81 -11.76 -2.27
CA LYS A 171 15.59 -11.75 -1.45
C LYS A 171 14.60 -10.68 -1.92
N GLU A 172 15.06 -9.43 -2.05
CA GLU A 172 14.23 -8.31 -2.53
C GLU A 172 13.65 -8.58 -3.93
N ARG A 173 14.42 -9.22 -4.82
CA ARG A 173 13.94 -9.56 -6.17
C ARG A 173 12.85 -10.63 -6.14
N ILE A 174 12.95 -11.62 -5.26
CA ILE A 174 11.92 -12.65 -5.08
C ILE A 174 10.65 -11.98 -4.55
N ASP A 175 10.76 -11.17 -3.50
CA ASP A 175 9.65 -10.47 -2.89
C ASP A 175 8.95 -9.54 -3.90
N HIS A 176 9.72 -8.75 -4.66
CA HIS A 176 9.19 -7.91 -5.74
C HIS A 176 8.40 -8.68 -6.80
N ASN A 177 8.89 -9.86 -7.21
CA ASN A 177 8.20 -10.67 -8.21
C ASN A 177 6.88 -11.24 -7.66
N ASN A 178 6.86 -11.65 -6.39
CA ASN A 178 5.65 -12.08 -5.71
C ASN A 178 4.64 -10.94 -5.65
N ASP A 179 5.03 -9.76 -5.18
CA ASP A 179 4.18 -8.58 -5.12
C ASP A 179 3.67 -8.16 -6.50
N LYS A 180 4.52 -8.26 -7.53
CA LYS A 180 4.13 -7.98 -8.91
C LYS A 180 3.05 -8.95 -9.41
N SER A 181 3.16 -10.24 -9.05
CA SER A 181 2.14 -11.23 -9.39
C SER A 181 0.82 -10.98 -8.65
N THR A 182 0.86 -10.70 -7.35
CA THR A 182 -0.34 -10.43 -6.55
C THR A 182 -1.06 -9.17 -7.03
N VAL A 183 -0.32 -8.11 -7.37
CA VAL A 183 -0.90 -6.88 -7.96
C VAL A 183 -1.55 -7.18 -9.30
N LYS A 184 -0.95 -8.02 -10.15
CA LYS A 184 -1.54 -8.42 -11.43
C LYS A 184 -2.83 -9.19 -11.22
N ASP A 185 -2.84 -10.13 -10.27
CA ASP A 185 -4.02 -10.95 -9.98
C ASP A 185 -5.15 -10.10 -9.39
N LEU A 186 -4.84 -9.23 -8.43
CA LEU A 186 -5.81 -8.26 -7.88
C LEU A 186 -6.39 -7.34 -8.95
N LYS A 187 -5.57 -6.89 -9.91
CA LYS A 187 -6.04 -6.08 -11.04
C LYS A 187 -7.00 -6.86 -11.93
N ASN A 188 -6.70 -8.13 -12.22
CA ASN A 188 -7.60 -8.98 -13.01
C ASN A 188 -8.93 -9.18 -12.29
N ASN A 189 -8.89 -9.49 -10.99
CA ASN A 189 -10.09 -9.66 -10.17
C ASN A 189 -10.93 -8.38 -10.12
N TYR A 190 -10.29 -7.21 -10.00
CA TYR A 190 -10.99 -5.92 -10.03
C TYR A 190 -11.70 -5.68 -11.37
N VAL A 191 -11.04 -5.99 -12.48
CA VAL A 191 -11.64 -5.87 -13.83
C VAL A 191 -12.81 -6.82 -14.00
N GLU A 192 -12.72 -8.05 -13.48
CA GLU A 192 -13.82 -9.02 -13.49
C GLU A 192 -15.01 -8.54 -12.65
N ALA A 193 -14.76 -8.03 -11.45
CA ALA A 193 -15.79 -7.47 -10.58
C ALA A 193 -16.52 -6.27 -11.22
N ILE A 194 -15.81 -5.40 -11.95
CA ILE A 194 -16.44 -4.32 -12.72
C ILE A 194 -17.39 -4.89 -13.77
N LYS A 195 -16.94 -5.89 -14.55
CA LYS A 195 -17.79 -6.49 -15.60
C LYS A 195 -19.04 -7.16 -15.02
N GLU A 196 -18.90 -7.81 -13.87
CA GLU A 196 -20.03 -8.44 -13.17
C GLU A 196 -21.02 -7.39 -12.65
N LYS A 197 -20.50 -6.29 -12.09
CA LYS A 197 -21.31 -5.15 -11.66
C LYS A 197 -22.10 -4.57 -12.85
N ASP A 198 -21.45 -4.31 -13.98
CA ASP A 198 -22.09 -3.74 -15.16
C ASP A 198 -23.19 -4.67 -15.72
N SER A 199 -22.92 -5.98 -15.76
CA SER A 199 -23.92 -6.98 -16.15
C SER A 199 -25.15 -7.00 -15.21
N SER A 200 -24.90 -6.89 -13.90
CA SER A 200 -25.96 -6.81 -12.90
C SER A 200 -26.77 -5.52 -13.01
N GLU A 201 -26.13 -4.38 -13.25
CA GLU A 201 -26.81 -3.10 -13.51
C GLU A 201 -27.71 -3.17 -14.75
N MET A 202 -27.25 -3.82 -15.83
CA MET A 202 -28.07 -4.04 -17.02
C MET A 202 -29.29 -4.92 -16.73
N LYS A 203 -29.11 -5.98 -15.93
CA LYS A 203 -30.22 -6.87 -15.54
C LYS A 203 -31.26 -6.15 -14.68
N VAL A 204 -30.82 -5.31 -13.73
CA VAL A 204 -31.72 -4.48 -12.90
C VAL A 204 -32.51 -3.51 -13.77
N LYS A 205 -31.85 -2.80 -14.70
CA LYS A 205 -32.53 -1.88 -15.64
C LYS A 205 -33.57 -2.59 -16.49
N SER A 206 -33.25 -3.79 -17.00
CA SER A 206 -34.19 -4.58 -17.80
C SER A 206 -35.43 -4.98 -17.00
N LEU A 207 -35.26 -5.45 -15.76
CA LEU A 207 -36.37 -5.79 -14.87
C LEU A 207 -37.23 -4.57 -14.50
N GLN A 208 -36.60 -3.41 -14.27
CA GLN A 208 -37.32 -2.16 -14.03
C GLN A 208 -38.20 -1.78 -15.22
N ASN A 209 -37.66 -1.83 -16.44
CA ASN A 209 -38.43 -1.54 -17.66
C ASN A 209 -39.60 -2.51 -17.85
N GLN A 210 -39.41 -3.80 -17.56
CA GLN A 210 -40.48 -4.79 -17.63
C GLN A 210 -41.59 -4.52 -16.60
N HIS A 211 -41.20 -4.18 -15.37
CA HIS A 211 -42.15 -3.84 -14.31
C HIS A 211 -42.93 -2.56 -14.63
N GLU A 212 -42.26 -1.52 -15.14
CA GLU A 212 -42.88 -0.27 -15.56
C GLU A 212 -43.88 -0.50 -16.70
N SER A 213 -43.51 -1.28 -17.71
CA SER A 213 -44.44 -1.69 -18.78
C SER A 213 -45.67 -2.43 -18.21
N SER A 214 -45.47 -3.33 -17.25
CA SER A 214 -46.57 -4.09 -16.64
C SER A 214 -47.52 -3.19 -15.84
N LEU A 215 -47.00 -2.16 -15.16
CA LEU A 215 -47.80 -1.16 -14.46
C LEU A 215 -48.63 -0.32 -15.42
N VAL A 216 -48.04 0.12 -16.54
CA VAL A 216 -48.74 0.87 -17.60
C VAL A 216 -49.88 0.02 -18.19
N ASP A 217 -49.60 -1.23 -18.54
CA ASP A 217 -50.61 -2.16 -19.07
C ASP A 217 -51.76 -2.38 -18.08
N LEU A 218 -51.44 -2.50 -16.79
CA LEU A 218 -52.44 -2.67 -15.75
C LEU A 218 -53.28 -1.39 -15.56
N GLN A 219 -52.64 -0.22 -15.58
CA GLN A 219 -53.32 1.07 -15.50
C GLN A 219 -54.28 1.26 -16.69
N GLN A 220 -53.83 0.99 -17.91
CA GLN A 220 -54.66 1.08 -19.11
C GLN A 220 -55.90 0.17 -19.02
N LYS A 221 -55.75 -1.03 -18.45
CA LYS A 221 -56.88 -1.95 -18.20
C LYS A 221 -57.88 -1.41 -17.18
N TYR A 222 -57.40 -0.78 -16.10
CA TYR A 222 -58.27 -0.13 -15.11
C TYR A 222 -59.00 1.08 -15.70
N GLU A 223 -58.32 1.91 -16.46
CA GLU A 223 -58.91 3.05 -17.17
C GLU A 223 -59.99 2.59 -18.15
N SER A 224 -59.71 1.56 -18.95
CA SER A 224 -60.67 0.97 -19.90
C SER A 224 -61.92 0.40 -19.20
N LYS A 225 -61.76 -0.23 -18.02
CA LYS A 225 -62.89 -0.70 -17.22
C LYS A 225 -63.69 0.45 -16.63
N THR A 226 -63.01 1.48 -16.14
CA THR A 226 -63.68 2.65 -15.55
C THR A 226 -64.41 3.46 -16.62
N SER A 227 -63.89 3.56 -17.84
CA SER A 227 -64.59 4.23 -18.95
C SER A 227 -65.83 3.48 -19.46
N PHE A 228 -65.91 2.17 -19.21
CA PHE A 228 -67.08 1.34 -19.56
C PHE A 228 -68.23 1.47 -18.54
N VAL A 229 -67.95 1.91 -17.31
CA VAL A 229 -68.95 2.05 -16.24
C VAL A 229 -69.92 3.24 -16.45
N PRO A 230 -69.50 4.43 -16.93
CA PRO A 230 -70.40 5.52 -17.30
C PRO A 230 -71.44 5.13 -18.34
N ASP A 231 -71.04 4.37 -19.37
CA ASP A 231 -71.95 3.90 -20.42
C ASP A 231 -73.02 2.94 -19.87
N THR A 232 -72.73 2.22 -18.78
CA THR A 232 -73.72 1.38 -18.11
C THR A 232 -74.58 2.12 -17.08
N LEU A 233 -74.12 3.26 -16.56
CA LEU A 233 -74.88 4.08 -15.60
C LEU A 233 -75.88 5.01 -16.31
N ASP A 234 -75.58 5.48 -17.52
CA ASP A 234 -76.55 6.22 -18.36
C ASP A 234 -77.74 5.33 -18.81
N VAL A 235 -77.62 4.00 -18.71
CA VAL A 235 -78.69 3.05 -19.04
C VAL A 235 -79.57 2.74 -17.82
N LEU A 236 -79.14 3.03 -16.59
CA LEU A 236 -79.91 2.69 -15.38
C LEU A 236 -80.77 3.84 -14.82
N ASP A 237 -80.65 5.06 -15.34
CA ASP A 237 -81.52 6.20 -14.94
C ASP A 237 -82.88 6.23 -15.68
N ASN A 238 -83.23 5.20 -16.44
CA ASN A 238 -84.51 5.11 -17.19
C ASN A 238 -85.36 3.87 -16.86
N ASP A 239 -85.31 3.34 -15.63
CA ASP A 239 -86.26 2.31 -15.17
C ASP A 239 -87.06 2.77 -13.94
N PRO A 240 -88.38 3.00 -14.04
CA PRO A 240 -89.19 3.53 -12.94
C PRO A 240 -89.56 2.52 -11.84
N ASP A 241 -89.07 1.27 -11.90
CA ASP A 241 -89.45 0.18 -10.98
C ASP A 241 -88.29 -0.44 -10.18
N TYR A 242 -87.17 0.28 -9.98
CA TYR A 242 -86.07 -0.24 -9.15
C TYR A 242 -86.31 -0.01 -7.65
N HIS A 243 -86.70 -1.08 -6.94
CA HIS A 243 -86.64 -1.15 -5.47
C HIS A 243 -85.30 -1.77 -5.02
N PRO A 244 -84.54 -1.13 -4.11
CA PRO A 244 -83.28 -1.69 -3.65
C PRO A 244 -83.56 -2.79 -2.62
N ASP A 245 -83.26 -4.04 -2.96
CA ASP A 245 -83.20 -5.10 -1.95
C ASP A 245 -81.92 -4.97 -1.13
N SER A 246 -82.12 -4.75 0.16
CA SER A 246 -81.09 -4.56 1.16
C SER A 246 -80.60 -5.93 1.63
N SER A 247 -79.69 -6.56 0.91
CA SER A 247 -78.77 -7.56 1.48
C SER A 247 -77.74 -8.05 0.46
N MET A 248 -76.55 -7.46 0.47
CA MET A 248 -75.37 -8.16 -0.01
C MET A 248 -74.17 -7.76 0.84
N GLU A 249 -73.88 -8.61 1.82
CA GLU A 249 -72.66 -8.59 2.63
C GLU A 249 -71.44 -8.67 1.70
N PHE A 250 -70.61 -7.65 1.72
CA PHE A 250 -69.28 -7.70 1.12
C PHE A 250 -68.33 -8.40 2.10
N ASP A 251 -68.07 -9.67 1.84
CA ASP A 251 -67.03 -10.43 2.50
C ASP A 251 -65.68 -10.08 1.84
N THR A 252 -64.91 -9.18 2.47
CA THR A 252 -63.55 -8.83 2.03
C THR A 252 -62.51 -9.72 2.70
N PRO A 253 -61.72 -10.53 1.97
CA PRO A 253 -60.58 -11.22 2.57
C PRO A 253 -59.38 -10.26 2.63
N TYR A 254 -59.05 -9.81 3.84
CA TYR A 254 -57.77 -9.19 4.15
C TYR A 254 -56.62 -10.17 3.82
N MET A 255 -55.79 -9.85 2.82
CA MET A 255 -54.47 -10.46 2.70
C MET A 255 -53.59 -9.97 3.85
N LYS A 256 -53.26 -10.87 4.77
CA LYS A 256 -52.15 -10.69 5.71
C LYS A 256 -50.84 -10.84 4.95
N VAL A 257 -50.05 -9.77 4.96
CA VAL A 257 -48.64 -9.80 4.57
C VAL A 257 -47.84 -10.29 5.78
N THR A 258 -47.15 -11.41 5.62
CA THR A 258 -45.99 -11.83 6.43
C THR A 258 -44.81 -11.99 5.52
#